data_AF-A0A9E1ILF8-F1
#
_entry.id   AF-A0A9E1ILF8-F1
#
_cell.length_a   1.000
_cell.length_b   1.000
_cell.length_c   1.000
_cell.angle_alpha   90.00
_cell.angle_beta   90.00
_cell.angle_gamma   90.00
#
_symmetry.space_group_name_H-M   'P 1'
#
loop_
_entity.id
_entity.type
_entity.pdbx_description
1 polymer ?
#
loop_
_entity_poly.entity_id
_entity_poly.type
_entity_poly.pdbx_seq_one_letter_code
_entity_poly.pdbx_strand_id
1 'polypeptide(L)'
;MPGPPADAKDIENASDAVNYLVHHDPLVRAPPRLPSTVVDGIDGGEPLAAYLQAIADLEKGEGDVSRVLQQLEEQWLNTPAVPLCRGYRLRVMETEITLKQESDEDAERKIALLLSPLQGKGEEAHLPRRPLEWLSTSDLSLTDTIRHYADRWVLSGWLDGPEIPLTGVAQALQAPQFDELRTSTIGQIIVNRTKERASTDQFGDLDDLTQATFLALSHAAADRDGEQAAWSKQKREAAESLGTEEEPEYFLLNRALAQLVPHSSNDTAAASALLTYQALRWHGRCSDSPCVGLDRMRTVNATKTWDGRVAALAGVWQVIALKEALDTMDVGHESVLFPKAMVDLLDALLGTTDGPFDLHLLRHGRPSSEVWQALGRSVGKDDTTDWPGVRAALGAHLAQQANETHALVSDDEWKQLLQRIERRAVP
;
A
#
# COMPACT_ATOMS: atom_id res chain seq x y z
N MET A 1 -7.71 -12.00 -37.88
CA MET A 1 -7.72 -12.66 -36.57
C MET A 1 -6.27 -12.74 -36.11
N PRO A 2 -5.92 -12.24 -34.92
CA PRO A 2 -4.61 -12.54 -34.35
C PRO A 2 -4.51 -14.06 -34.16
N GLY A 3 -3.33 -14.64 -34.41
CA GLY A 3 -3.09 -16.08 -34.31
C GLY A 3 -3.31 -16.63 -32.90
N PRO A 4 -3.45 -17.95 -32.72
CA PRO A 4 -3.56 -18.55 -31.40
C PRO A 4 -2.31 -18.21 -30.56
N PRO A 5 -2.46 -17.89 -29.25
CA PRO A 5 -1.31 -17.67 -28.37
C PRO A 5 -0.52 -18.97 -28.20
N ALA A 6 0.75 -18.86 -27.80
CA ALA A 6 1.67 -19.97 -27.55
C ALA A 6 0.97 -21.18 -26.89
N ASP A 7 1.23 -22.38 -27.40
CA ASP A 7 0.70 -23.61 -26.82
C ASP A 7 1.11 -23.65 -25.33
N ALA A 8 0.19 -23.98 -24.42
CA ALA A 8 0.49 -24.17 -22.98
C ALA A 8 1.62 -25.19 -22.69
N LYS A 9 2.13 -25.85 -23.73
CA LYS A 9 3.28 -26.74 -23.74
C LYS A 9 4.61 -26.03 -23.52
N ASP A 10 4.67 -24.71 -23.70
CA ASP A 10 5.89 -23.91 -23.60
C ASP A 10 6.08 -23.29 -22.19
N ILE A 11 5.29 -23.69 -21.20
CA ILE A 11 5.39 -23.20 -19.82
C ILE A 11 6.28 -24.15 -19.02
N GLU A 12 7.54 -23.75 -18.79
CA GLU A 12 8.54 -24.57 -18.08
C GLU A 12 8.85 -24.05 -16.67
N ASN A 13 8.59 -22.77 -16.41
CA ASN A 13 8.82 -22.12 -15.12
C ASN A 13 7.73 -21.10 -14.75
N ALA A 14 7.76 -20.59 -13.52
CA ALA A 14 6.78 -19.60 -13.04
C ALA A 14 6.80 -18.30 -13.85
N SER A 15 7.96 -17.88 -14.38
CA SER A 15 8.05 -16.69 -15.23
C SER A 15 7.32 -16.88 -16.56
N ASP A 16 7.39 -18.06 -17.18
CA ASP A 16 6.66 -18.37 -18.42
C ASP A 16 5.16 -18.33 -18.17
N ALA A 17 4.71 -18.91 -17.06
CA ALA A 17 3.31 -18.90 -16.65
C ALA A 17 2.80 -17.48 -16.40
N VAL A 18 3.57 -16.64 -15.69
CA VAL A 18 3.23 -15.23 -15.46
C VAL A 18 3.17 -14.46 -16.79
N ASN A 19 4.16 -14.63 -17.67
CA ASN A 19 4.16 -14.00 -18.99
C ASN A 19 2.93 -14.40 -19.81
N TYR A 20 2.55 -15.67 -19.76
CA TYR A 20 1.34 -16.18 -20.41
C TYR A 20 0.06 -15.56 -19.84
N LEU A 21 -0.05 -15.48 -18.51
CA LEU A 21 -1.23 -14.91 -17.84
C LEU A 21 -1.37 -13.40 -18.05
N VAL A 22 -0.25 -12.67 -18.05
CA VAL A 22 -0.23 -11.23 -18.34
C VAL A 22 -0.63 -10.95 -19.78
N HIS A 23 -0.06 -11.73 -20.71
CA HIS A 23 -0.31 -11.62 -22.14
C HIS A 23 -0.14 -10.20 -22.70
N HIS A 24 -1.22 -9.42 -22.77
CA HIS A 24 -1.24 -8.06 -23.31
C HIS A 24 -1.85 -7.03 -22.34
N ASP A 25 -2.23 -7.44 -21.13
CA ASP A 25 -2.85 -6.56 -20.13
C ASP A 25 -2.01 -6.56 -18.84
N PRO A 26 -1.25 -5.50 -18.54
CA PRO A 26 -0.42 -5.42 -17.34
C PRO A 26 -1.25 -5.40 -16.05
N LEU A 27 -2.56 -5.11 -16.17
CA LEU A 27 -3.50 -5.11 -15.06
C LEU A 27 -4.25 -6.44 -14.91
N VAL A 28 -3.94 -7.43 -15.77
CA VAL A 28 -4.43 -8.81 -15.68
C VAL A 28 -5.92 -8.92 -15.38
N ARG A 29 -6.74 -8.10 -16.06
CA ARG A 29 -8.19 -8.10 -15.88
C ARG A 29 -8.79 -9.43 -16.31
N ALA A 30 -8.40 -9.90 -17.49
CA ALA A 30 -8.90 -11.13 -18.09
C ALA A 30 -7.73 -12.01 -18.56
N PRO A 31 -6.98 -12.63 -17.63
CA PRO A 31 -5.86 -13.47 -18.01
C PRO A 31 -6.36 -14.66 -18.85
N PRO A 32 -5.57 -15.15 -19.83
CA PRO A 32 -5.90 -16.36 -20.56
C PRO A 32 -6.14 -17.54 -19.61
N ARG A 33 -7.06 -18.44 -19.99
CA ARG A 33 -7.37 -19.62 -19.19
C ARG A 33 -6.22 -20.62 -19.23
N LEU A 34 -5.66 -20.91 -18.07
CA LEU A 34 -4.63 -21.92 -17.88
C LEU A 34 -5.11 -22.95 -16.83
N PRO A 35 -5.12 -24.26 -17.10
CA PRO A 35 -5.41 -25.25 -16.08
C PRO A 35 -4.36 -25.22 -14.97
N SER A 36 -4.79 -25.32 -13.71
CA SER A 36 -3.87 -25.36 -12.54
C SER A 36 -2.83 -26.47 -12.65
N THR A 37 -3.18 -27.59 -13.29
CA THR A 37 -2.28 -28.74 -13.54
C THR A 37 -1.08 -28.41 -14.44
N VAL A 38 -1.10 -27.30 -15.19
CA VAL A 38 0.03 -26.91 -16.05
C VAL A 38 1.17 -26.31 -15.23
N VAL A 39 0.85 -25.65 -14.12
CA VAL A 39 1.83 -25.02 -13.22
C VAL A 39 2.12 -25.87 -11.97
N ASP A 40 1.42 -26.99 -11.84
CA ASP A 40 1.64 -27.95 -10.74
C ASP A 40 3.01 -28.62 -10.87
N GLY A 41 3.75 -28.66 -9.76
CA GLY A 41 5.11 -29.21 -9.72
C GLY A 41 6.22 -28.33 -10.33
N ILE A 42 5.89 -27.12 -10.83
CA ILE A 42 6.89 -26.12 -11.22
C ILE A 42 7.36 -25.38 -9.96
N ASP A 43 8.67 -25.09 -9.87
CA ASP A 43 9.23 -24.27 -8.79
C ASP A 43 8.62 -22.85 -8.81
N GLY A 44 8.09 -22.41 -7.66
CA GLY A 44 7.29 -21.19 -7.56
C GLY A 44 5.89 -21.26 -8.19
N GLY A 45 5.43 -22.44 -8.63
CA GLY A 45 4.13 -22.65 -9.28
C GLY A 45 2.94 -22.78 -8.33
N GLU A 46 3.16 -23.11 -7.05
CA GLU A 46 2.10 -23.33 -6.06
C GLU A 46 1.14 -22.12 -5.89
N PRO A 47 1.63 -20.86 -5.75
CA PRO A 47 0.75 -19.70 -5.68
C PRO A 47 -0.10 -19.52 -6.95
N LEU A 48 0.48 -19.82 -8.12
CA LEU A 48 -0.22 -19.73 -9.40
C LEU A 48 -1.29 -20.81 -9.52
N ALA A 49 -0.99 -22.05 -9.12
CA ALA A 49 -1.95 -23.15 -9.11
C ALA A 49 -3.14 -22.83 -8.21
N ALA A 50 -2.88 -22.29 -7.01
CA ALA A 50 -3.92 -21.87 -6.07
C ALA A 50 -4.82 -20.76 -6.65
N TYR A 51 -4.21 -19.74 -7.26
CA TYR A 51 -4.96 -18.69 -7.97
C TYR A 51 -5.83 -19.26 -9.09
N LEU A 52 -5.26 -20.06 -9.99
CA LEU A 52 -5.97 -20.64 -11.13
C LEU A 52 -7.15 -21.52 -10.69
N GLN A 53 -6.96 -22.31 -9.64
CA GLN A 53 -8.02 -23.12 -9.06
C GLN A 53 -9.14 -22.25 -8.47
N ALA A 54 -8.80 -21.23 -7.69
CA ALA A 54 -9.78 -20.32 -7.10
C ALA A 54 -10.59 -19.57 -8.17
N ILE A 55 -9.95 -19.12 -9.25
CA ILE A 55 -10.66 -18.49 -10.37
C ILE A 55 -11.60 -19.49 -11.05
N ALA A 56 -11.16 -20.74 -11.27
CA ALA A 56 -12.01 -21.76 -11.87
C ALA A 56 -13.27 -22.05 -11.04
N ASP A 57 -13.18 -21.97 -9.71
CA ASP A 57 -14.31 -22.20 -8.81
C ASP A 57 -15.20 -20.94 -8.70
N LEU A 58 -14.62 -19.75 -8.61
CA LEU A 58 -15.37 -18.48 -8.65
C LEU A 58 -16.14 -18.32 -9.96
N GLU A 59 -15.59 -18.72 -11.11
CA GLU A 59 -16.28 -18.68 -12.40
C GLU A 59 -17.46 -19.67 -12.49
N LYS A 60 -17.52 -20.68 -11.61
CA LYS A 60 -18.70 -21.56 -11.43
C LYS A 60 -19.72 -20.98 -10.44
N GLY A 61 -19.43 -19.83 -9.83
CA GLY A 61 -20.26 -19.20 -8.79
C GLY A 61 -19.99 -19.74 -7.39
N GLU A 62 -18.84 -20.38 -7.15
CA GLU A 62 -18.48 -20.93 -5.84
C GLU A 62 -17.68 -19.89 -5.03
N GLY A 63 -18.29 -19.36 -3.96
CA GLY A 63 -17.64 -18.47 -3.02
C GLY A 63 -17.83 -16.96 -3.28
N ASP A 64 -17.35 -16.14 -2.34
CA ASP A 64 -17.37 -14.68 -2.43
C ASP A 64 -16.03 -14.18 -3.01
N VAL A 65 -16.09 -13.44 -4.12
CA VAL A 65 -14.90 -12.98 -4.88
C VAL A 65 -13.94 -12.20 -3.98
N SER A 66 -14.45 -11.24 -3.21
CA SER A 66 -13.65 -10.40 -2.32
C SER A 66 -12.91 -11.26 -1.28
N ARG A 67 -13.64 -12.14 -0.58
CA ARG A 67 -13.08 -12.99 0.47
C ARG A 67 -12.03 -13.97 -0.06
N VAL A 68 -12.37 -14.73 -1.10
CA VAL A 68 -11.52 -15.81 -1.62
C VAL A 68 -10.19 -15.24 -2.10
N LEU A 69 -10.23 -14.13 -2.84
CA LEU A 69 -9.03 -13.51 -3.38
C LEU A 69 -8.22 -12.79 -2.29
N GLN A 70 -8.87 -12.17 -1.30
CA GLN A 70 -8.18 -11.59 -0.15
C GLN A 70 -7.41 -12.64 0.66
N GLN A 71 -8.00 -13.83 0.87
CA GLN A 71 -7.33 -14.95 1.56
C GLN A 71 -6.12 -15.46 0.78
N LEU A 72 -6.20 -15.51 -0.55
CA LEU A 72 -5.05 -15.87 -1.38
C LEU A 72 -3.94 -14.82 -1.31
N GLU A 73 -4.27 -13.53 -1.33
CA GLU A 73 -3.30 -12.46 -1.16
C GLU A 73 -2.57 -12.57 0.20
N GLU A 74 -3.30 -12.86 1.28
CA GLU A 74 -2.73 -13.05 2.63
C GLU A 74 -1.86 -14.31 2.76
N GLN A 75 -2.25 -15.40 2.10
CA GLN A 75 -1.51 -16.65 2.13
C GLN A 75 -0.22 -16.59 1.32
N TRP A 76 -0.25 -15.87 0.18
CA TRP A 76 0.83 -15.88 -0.82
C TRP A 76 1.43 -14.49 -1.04
N LEU A 77 1.75 -13.80 0.05
CA LEU A 77 2.45 -12.51 0.04
C LEU A 77 3.77 -12.59 -0.75
N ASN A 78 4.13 -11.50 -1.42
CA ASN A 78 5.34 -11.34 -2.23
C ASN A 78 5.42 -12.29 -3.44
N THR A 79 4.29 -12.85 -3.90
CA THR A 79 4.22 -13.75 -5.06
C THR A 79 3.35 -13.17 -6.19
N PRO A 80 3.44 -13.71 -7.43
CA PRO A 80 2.58 -13.27 -8.53
C PRO A 80 1.08 -13.49 -8.30
N ALA A 81 0.68 -14.31 -7.32
CA ALA A 81 -0.73 -14.50 -6.99
C ALA A 81 -1.40 -13.18 -6.53
N VAL A 82 -0.66 -12.29 -5.88
CA VAL A 82 -1.18 -10.99 -5.39
C VAL A 82 -1.70 -10.11 -6.52
N PRO A 83 -0.87 -9.70 -7.51
CA PRO A 83 -1.36 -8.85 -8.60
C PRO A 83 -2.40 -9.55 -9.48
N LEU A 84 -2.33 -10.88 -9.64
CA LEU A 84 -3.35 -11.65 -10.35
C LEU A 84 -4.72 -11.59 -9.65
N CYS A 85 -4.75 -11.77 -8.33
CA CYS A 85 -5.97 -11.61 -7.52
C CYS A 85 -6.54 -10.20 -7.66
N ARG A 86 -5.70 -9.17 -7.54
CA ARG A 86 -6.13 -7.77 -7.67
C ARG A 86 -6.64 -7.44 -9.07
N GLY A 87 -6.01 -7.94 -10.13
CA GLY A 87 -6.48 -7.74 -11.51
C GLY A 87 -7.83 -8.40 -11.79
N TYR A 88 -8.07 -9.59 -11.23
CA TYR A 88 -9.39 -10.21 -11.29
C TYR A 88 -10.45 -9.38 -10.54
N ARG A 89 -10.12 -8.86 -9.35
CA ARG A 89 -11.00 -7.96 -8.59
C ARG A 89 -11.29 -6.68 -9.37
N LEU A 90 -10.30 -6.12 -10.05
CA LEU A 90 -10.45 -4.98 -10.96
C LEU A 90 -11.43 -5.29 -12.09
N ARG A 91 -11.34 -6.45 -12.76
CA ARG A 91 -12.33 -6.85 -13.79
C ARG A 91 -13.77 -6.86 -13.25
N VAL A 92 -13.97 -7.47 -12.08
CA VAL A 92 -15.30 -7.56 -11.46
C VAL A 92 -15.79 -6.16 -11.08
N MET A 93 -14.91 -5.32 -10.54
CA MET A 93 -15.22 -3.94 -10.18
C MET A 93 -15.62 -3.10 -11.41
N GLU A 94 -14.90 -3.18 -12.52
CA GLU A 94 -15.22 -2.46 -13.76
C GLU A 94 -16.58 -2.88 -14.33
N THR A 95 -16.93 -4.15 -14.17
CA THR A 95 -18.25 -4.68 -14.54
C THR A 95 -19.35 -4.09 -13.65
N GLU A 96 -19.15 -4.03 -12.33
CA GLU A 96 -20.11 -3.42 -11.40
C GLU A 96 -20.30 -1.92 -11.69
N ILE A 97 -19.23 -1.17 -11.98
CA ILE A 97 -19.32 0.25 -12.39
C ILE A 97 -20.13 0.40 -13.68
N THR A 98 -19.93 -0.48 -14.66
CA THR A 98 -20.59 -0.37 -15.97
C THR A 98 -22.08 -0.71 -15.88
N LEU A 99 -22.44 -1.71 -15.06
CA LEU A 99 -23.82 -2.19 -14.91
C LEU A 99 -24.68 -1.22 -14.09
N LYS A 100 -24.10 -0.48 -13.14
CA LYS A 100 -24.83 0.47 -12.28
C LYS A 100 -24.49 1.91 -12.66
N GLN A 101 -25.17 2.43 -13.68
CA GLN A 101 -25.01 3.82 -14.16
C GLN A 101 -25.27 4.88 -13.07
N GLU A 102 -26.08 4.55 -12.06
CA GLU A 102 -26.13 5.25 -10.77
C GLU A 102 -25.70 4.25 -9.70
N SER A 103 -24.53 4.49 -9.09
CA SER A 103 -24.03 3.62 -8.03
C SER A 103 -24.96 3.75 -6.82
N ASP A 104 -25.77 2.71 -6.58
CA ASP A 104 -26.46 2.56 -5.30
C ASP A 104 -25.47 2.14 -4.21
N GLU A 105 -25.88 2.24 -2.95
CA GLU A 105 -25.02 1.95 -1.80
C GLU A 105 -24.46 0.51 -1.84
N ASP A 106 -25.24 -0.44 -2.35
CA ASP A 106 -24.82 -1.84 -2.50
C ASP A 106 -23.70 -2.02 -3.53
N ALA A 107 -23.75 -1.31 -4.65
CA ALA A 107 -22.66 -1.32 -5.63
C ALA A 107 -21.40 -0.70 -5.06
N GLU A 108 -21.51 0.46 -4.39
CA GLU A 108 -20.33 1.08 -3.77
C GLU A 108 -19.71 0.16 -2.72
N ARG A 109 -20.53 -0.54 -1.93
CA ARG A 109 -20.07 -1.51 -0.95
C ARG A 109 -19.28 -2.63 -1.61
N LYS A 110 -19.82 -3.24 -2.68
CA LYS A 110 -19.12 -4.28 -3.43
C LYS A 110 -17.80 -3.76 -4.01
N ILE A 111 -17.81 -2.57 -4.62
CA ILE A 111 -16.60 -1.95 -5.19
C ILE A 111 -15.57 -1.70 -4.08
N ALA A 112 -15.97 -1.17 -2.93
CA ALA A 112 -15.06 -0.94 -1.80
C ALA A 112 -14.40 -2.24 -1.31
N LEU A 113 -15.17 -3.32 -1.18
CA LEU A 113 -14.66 -4.65 -0.81
C LEU A 113 -13.79 -5.29 -1.91
N LEU A 114 -14.01 -4.94 -3.17
CA LEU A 114 -13.16 -5.39 -4.27
C LEU A 114 -11.83 -4.63 -4.33
N LEU A 115 -11.77 -3.39 -3.83
CA LEU A 115 -10.61 -2.50 -3.92
C LEU A 115 -9.88 -2.28 -2.59
N SER A 116 -10.17 -3.07 -1.57
CA SER A 116 -9.50 -2.92 -0.28
C SER A 116 -9.31 -4.27 0.39
N PRO A 117 -8.38 -4.38 1.33
CA PRO A 117 -8.27 -5.57 2.17
C PRO A 117 -9.35 -5.69 3.24
N LEU A 118 -10.40 -4.85 3.17
CA LEU A 118 -11.46 -4.81 4.16
C LEU A 118 -12.47 -5.94 3.96
N GLN A 119 -13.12 -6.34 5.05
CA GLN A 119 -14.18 -7.34 5.06
C GLN A 119 -15.57 -6.70 5.16
N GLY A 120 -16.57 -7.35 4.57
CA GLY A 120 -17.98 -6.93 4.64
C GLY A 120 -18.74 -7.52 5.84
N LYS A 121 -18.13 -7.58 7.03
CA LYS A 121 -18.82 -8.03 8.25
C LYS A 121 -19.44 -6.84 9.00
N GLY A 122 -20.68 -7.03 9.47
CA GLY A 122 -21.43 -6.06 10.29
C GLY A 122 -22.86 -5.81 9.79
N GLU A 123 -23.73 -5.30 10.67
CA GLU A 123 -25.01 -4.71 10.27
C GLU A 123 -24.73 -3.33 9.64
N GLU A 124 -24.70 -3.30 8.31
CA GLU A 124 -24.32 -2.12 7.54
C GLU A 124 -25.50 -1.22 7.15
N ALA A 125 -26.73 -1.63 7.49
CA ALA A 125 -27.93 -0.87 7.18
C ALA A 125 -27.93 0.45 7.96
N HIS A 126 -28.01 1.58 7.23
CA HIS A 126 -28.15 2.94 7.78
C HIS A 126 -26.89 3.58 8.39
N LEU A 127 -25.68 3.12 8.02
CA LEU A 127 -24.46 3.87 8.37
C LEU A 127 -24.43 5.22 7.64
N PRO A 128 -23.96 6.30 8.30
CA PRO A 128 -24.16 7.67 7.84
C PRO A 128 -23.37 8.03 6.57
N ARG A 129 -22.30 7.30 6.26
CA ARG A 129 -21.43 7.56 5.12
C ARG A 129 -21.53 6.47 4.06
N ARG A 130 -21.29 6.90 2.83
CA ARG A 130 -21.28 6.03 1.66
C ARG A 130 -20.02 5.16 1.66
N PRO A 131 -20.08 3.90 1.18
CA PRO A 131 -18.95 2.96 1.25
C PRO A 131 -17.64 3.44 0.58
N LEU A 132 -17.73 4.28 -0.46
CA LEU A 132 -16.57 4.80 -1.19
C LEU A 132 -16.24 6.26 -0.89
N GLU A 133 -16.94 6.88 0.07
CA GLU A 133 -16.76 8.30 0.39
C GLU A 133 -15.33 8.63 0.88
N TRP A 134 -14.61 7.64 1.41
CA TRP A 134 -13.22 7.77 1.82
C TRP A 134 -12.24 7.96 0.65
N LEU A 135 -12.61 7.56 -0.58
CA LEU A 135 -11.84 7.82 -1.80
C LEU A 135 -12.20 9.15 -2.47
N SER A 136 -13.37 9.74 -2.17
CA SER A 136 -13.91 10.94 -2.82
C SER A 136 -13.21 12.26 -2.44
N THR A 137 -11.89 12.26 -2.27
CA THR A 137 -11.11 13.42 -1.80
C THR A 137 -10.45 14.21 -2.93
N SER A 138 -10.63 13.82 -4.19
CA SER A 138 -9.99 14.43 -5.36
C SER A 138 -10.97 15.25 -6.20
N ASP A 139 -10.45 16.20 -6.99
CA ASP A 139 -11.22 16.96 -8.00
C ASP A 139 -11.74 16.10 -9.17
N LEU A 140 -11.28 14.84 -9.26
CA LEU A 140 -11.73 13.87 -10.27
C LEU A 140 -13.14 13.35 -9.97
N SER A 141 -13.79 12.80 -11.01
CA SER A 141 -15.02 12.04 -10.79
C SER A 141 -14.73 10.81 -9.94
N LEU A 142 -15.67 10.40 -9.08
CA LEU A 142 -15.50 9.21 -8.21
C LEU A 142 -15.12 7.97 -9.04
N THR A 143 -15.72 7.79 -10.22
CA THR A 143 -15.39 6.69 -11.13
C THR A 143 -13.93 6.71 -11.58
N ASP A 144 -13.40 7.88 -11.93
CA ASP A 144 -12.01 8.01 -12.35
C ASP A 144 -11.08 7.80 -11.15
N THR A 145 -11.41 8.35 -9.98
CA THR A 145 -10.67 8.13 -8.73
C THR A 145 -10.58 6.65 -8.39
N ILE A 146 -11.69 5.91 -8.52
CA ILE A 146 -11.74 4.47 -8.31
C ILE A 146 -10.81 3.73 -9.27
N ARG A 147 -10.85 4.07 -10.56
CA ARG A 147 -10.01 3.44 -11.59
C ARG A 147 -8.53 3.69 -11.35
N HIS A 148 -8.13 4.95 -11.13
CA HIS A 148 -6.73 5.28 -10.85
C HIS A 148 -6.22 4.59 -9.58
N TYR A 149 -7.05 4.55 -8.53
CA TYR A 149 -6.72 3.82 -7.31
C TYR A 149 -6.51 2.32 -7.59
N ALA A 150 -7.45 1.69 -8.30
CA ALA A 150 -7.42 0.26 -8.60
C ALA A 150 -6.25 -0.14 -9.49
N ASP A 151 -5.96 0.64 -10.54
CA ASP A 151 -4.84 0.41 -11.44
C ASP A 151 -3.52 0.42 -10.67
N ARG A 152 -3.30 1.45 -9.83
CA ARG A 152 -2.12 1.53 -8.97
C ARG A 152 -2.05 0.36 -7.99
N TRP A 153 -3.18 -0.04 -7.43
CA TRP A 153 -3.23 -1.14 -6.47
C TRP A 153 -2.86 -2.50 -7.10
N VAL A 154 -3.25 -2.75 -8.35
CA VAL A 154 -2.77 -3.91 -9.12
C VAL A 154 -1.27 -3.79 -9.40
N LEU A 155 -0.81 -2.64 -9.92
CA LEU A 155 0.60 -2.44 -10.26
C LEU A 155 1.53 -2.54 -9.04
N SER A 156 1.11 -2.04 -7.87
CA SER A 156 1.86 -2.21 -6.62
C SER A 156 1.97 -3.69 -6.20
N GLY A 157 1.00 -4.53 -6.55
CA GLY A 157 1.06 -5.97 -6.32
C GLY A 157 2.18 -6.66 -7.12
N TRP A 158 2.51 -6.15 -8.32
CA TRP A 158 3.68 -6.63 -9.06
C TRP A 158 5.01 -6.27 -8.37
N LEU A 159 4.99 -5.28 -7.48
CA LEU A 159 6.14 -4.84 -6.67
C LEU A 159 6.02 -5.29 -5.20
N ASP A 160 5.23 -6.33 -4.92
CA ASP A 160 5.10 -6.87 -3.56
C ASP A 160 6.39 -7.62 -3.15
N GLY A 161 7.07 -8.28 -4.10
CA GLY A 161 8.31 -9.02 -3.85
C GLY A 161 9.39 -8.77 -4.90
N PRO A 162 10.69 -8.87 -4.52
CA PRO A 162 11.79 -8.70 -5.47
C PRO A 162 11.82 -9.83 -6.52
N GLU A 163 11.39 -11.04 -6.17
CA GLU A 163 11.46 -12.20 -7.06
C GLU A 163 10.25 -12.36 -8.01
N ILE A 164 9.26 -11.47 -7.93
CA ILE A 164 8.10 -11.50 -8.82
C ILE A 164 8.56 -11.26 -10.27
N PRO A 165 8.25 -12.15 -11.24
CA PRO A 165 8.63 -11.95 -12.64
C PRO A 165 7.89 -10.77 -13.27
N LEU A 166 8.64 -9.81 -13.85
CA LEU A 166 8.07 -8.56 -14.38
C LEU A 166 8.14 -8.40 -15.90
N THR A 167 8.86 -9.28 -16.61
CA THR A 167 9.13 -9.12 -18.05
C THR A 167 7.85 -8.96 -18.87
N GLY A 168 6.86 -9.84 -18.69
CA GLY A 168 5.57 -9.75 -19.39
C GLY A 168 4.80 -8.48 -19.06
N VAL A 169 4.81 -8.05 -17.80
CA VAL A 169 4.12 -6.83 -17.34
C VAL A 169 4.75 -5.58 -17.97
N ALA A 170 6.08 -5.48 -17.92
CA ALA A 170 6.83 -4.38 -18.50
C ALA A 170 6.66 -4.28 -20.02
N GLN A 171 6.57 -5.43 -20.71
CA GLN A 171 6.27 -5.49 -22.14
C GLN A 171 4.84 -5.05 -22.45
N ALA A 172 3.84 -5.53 -21.69
CA ALA A 172 2.45 -5.14 -21.86
C ALA A 172 2.25 -3.63 -21.64
N LEU A 173 2.96 -3.04 -20.65
CA LEU A 173 2.96 -1.59 -20.40
C LEU A 173 3.48 -0.76 -21.59
N GLN A 174 4.24 -1.33 -22.54
CA GLN A 174 4.69 -0.59 -23.73
C GLN A 174 3.58 -0.32 -24.75
N ALA A 175 2.42 -0.95 -24.61
CA ALA A 175 1.31 -0.75 -25.53
C ALA A 175 0.70 0.66 -25.32
N PRO A 176 0.38 1.42 -26.39
CA PRO A 176 -0.05 2.82 -26.29
C PRO A 176 -1.25 3.07 -25.37
N GLN A 177 -2.17 2.11 -25.25
CA GLN A 177 -3.33 2.24 -24.38
C GLN A 177 -2.99 2.28 -22.88
N PHE A 178 -1.75 1.94 -22.50
CA PHE A 178 -1.26 1.97 -21.13
C PHE A 178 -0.23 3.08 -20.90
N ASP A 179 -0.16 4.10 -21.76
CA ASP A 179 0.81 5.20 -21.64
C ASP A 179 0.73 5.93 -20.29
N GLU A 180 -0.47 6.14 -19.75
CA GLU A 180 -0.63 6.75 -18.42
C GLU A 180 -0.06 5.86 -17.31
N LEU A 181 -0.33 4.55 -17.37
CA LEU A 181 0.21 3.58 -16.42
C LEU A 181 1.73 3.48 -16.52
N ARG A 182 2.26 3.43 -17.75
CA ARG A 182 3.70 3.37 -18.04
C ARG A 182 4.44 4.61 -17.53
N THR A 183 3.81 5.78 -17.59
CA THR A 183 4.41 7.04 -17.13
C THR A 183 4.20 7.30 -15.64
N SER A 184 3.30 6.60 -14.96
CA SER A 184 3.19 6.61 -13.49
C SER A 184 4.48 6.13 -12.82
N THR A 185 4.74 6.56 -11.58
CA THR A 185 5.94 6.14 -10.83
C THR A 185 6.04 4.63 -10.69
N ILE A 186 4.95 3.94 -10.33
CA ILE A 186 4.95 2.47 -10.19
C ILE A 186 5.23 1.79 -11.54
N GLY A 187 4.61 2.26 -12.63
CA GLY A 187 4.86 1.72 -13.97
C GLY A 187 6.30 1.92 -14.42
N GLN A 188 6.91 3.08 -14.13
CA GLN A 188 8.32 3.32 -14.42
C GLN A 188 9.25 2.39 -13.64
N ILE A 189 8.96 2.13 -12.36
CA ILE A 189 9.70 1.16 -11.55
C ILE A 189 9.62 -0.22 -12.21
N ILE A 190 8.41 -0.71 -12.56
CA ILE A 190 8.23 -2.00 -13.24
C ILE A 190 9.04 -2.09 -14.53
N VAL A 191 8.96 -1.08 -15.40
CA VAL A 191 9.69 -1.05 -16.68
C VAL A 191 11.21 -1.00 -16.48
N ASN A 192 11.68 -0.26 -15.48
CA ASN A 192 13.11 -0.18 -15.20
C ASN A 192 13.63 -1.46 -14.57
N ARG A 193 12.82 -2.19 -13.78
CA ARG A 193 13.19 -3.48 -13.17
C ARG A 193 13.60 -4.54 -14.18
N THR A 194 13.07 -4.49 -15.40
CA THR A 194 13.37 -5.47 -16.45
C THR A 194 14.58 -5.11 -17.31
N LYS A 195 15.26 -4.00 -17.01
CA LYS A 195 16.49 -3.58 -17.70
C LYS A 195 17.72 -4.27 -17.10
N GLU A 196 18.87 -4.06 -17.74
CA GLU A 196 20.15 -4.50 -17.17
C GLU A 196 20.33 -3.93 -15.75
N ARG A 197 20.78 -4.79 -14.83
CA ARG A 197 20.89 -4.46 -13.41
C ARG A 197 21.83 -3.28 -13.21
N ALA A 198 21.30 -2.21 -12.64
CA ALA A 198 22.07 -1.03 -12.30
C ALA A 198 23.07 -1.36 -11.19
N SER A 199 24.30 -0.84 -11.32
CA SER A 199 25.27 -0.92 -10.22
C SER A 199 24.89 0.06 -9.12
N THR A 200 25.29 -0.24 -7.88
CA THR A 200 25.08 0.66 -6.74
C THR A 200 25.71 2.03 -6.94
N ASP A 201 26.83 2.10 -7.68
CA ASP A 201 27.53 3.35 -7.98
C ASP A 201 26.69 4.30 -8.85
N GLN A 202 25.70 3.79 -9.60
CA GLN A 202 24.88 4.61 -10.50
C GLN A 202 23.82 5.42 -9.78
N PHE A 203 23.26 4.91 -8.69
CA PHE A 203 22.28 5.63 -7.88
C PHE A 203 22.85 6.13 -6.55
N GLY A 204 24.13 5.89 -6.25
CA GLY A 204 24.79 6.43 -5.07
C GLY A 204 24.22 5.90 -3.74
N ASP A 205 24.37 6.70 -2.68
CA ASP A 205 23.81 6.40 -1.37
C ASP A 205 22.35 6.86 -1.26
N LEU A 206 21.65 6.39 -0.21
CA LEU A 206 20.27 6.75 0.10
C LEU A 206 20.18 8.04 0.93
N ASP A 207 21.13 8.97 0.78
CA ASP A 207 21.27 10.15 1.64
C ASP A 207 20.00 11.00 1.67
N ASP A 208 19.40 11.28 0.51
CA ASP A 208 18.20 12.11 0.42
C ASP A 208 17.00 11.47 1.12
N LEU A 209 16.77 10.19 0.86
CA LEU A 209 15.71 9.43 1.49
C LEU A 209 15.94 9.30 3.00
N THR A 210 17.19 9.08 3.41
CA THR A 210 17.59 8.98 4.82
C THR A 210 17.37 10.31 5.53
N GLN A 211 17.81 11.42 4.94
CA GLN A 211 17.63 12.75 5.51
C GLN A 211 16.16 13.16 5.56
N ALA A 212 15.37 12.86 4.52
CA ALA A 212 13.93 13.09 4.53
C ALA A 212 13.24 12.29 5.64
N THR A 213 13.55 11.01 5.73
CA THR A 213 13.00 10.11 6.77
C THR A 213 13.39 10.59 8.17
N PHE A 214 14.61 11.10 8.37
CA PHE A 214 15.04 11.67 9.64
C PHE A 214 14.29 12.94 10.01
N LEU A 215 14.05 13.85 9.04
CA LEU A 215 13.25 15.06 9.26
C LEU A 215 11.79 14.72 9.63
N ALA A 216 11.21 13.72 8.95
CA ALA A 216 9.86 13.22 9.22
C ALA A 216 9.78 12.56 10.62
N LEU A 217 10.74 11.70 10.96
CA LEU A 217 10.82 11.08 12.29
C LEU A 217 11.02 12.12 13.41
N SER A 218 11.85 13.13 13.16
CA SER A 218 12.08 14.23 14.09
C SER A 218 10.80 15.03 14.33
N HIS A 219 9.99 15.24 13.28
CA HIS A 219 8.67 15.85 13.39
C HIS A 219 7.72 14.99 14.23
N ALA A 220 7.57 13.71 13.89
CA ALA A 220 6.68 12.78 14.58
C ALA A 220 7.03 12.58 16.06
N ALA A 221 8.30 12.74 16.43
CA ALA A 221 8.79 12.66 17.80
C ALA A 221 8.72 13.99 18.59
N ALA A 222 8.24 15.08 17.99
CA ALA A 222 8.19 16.42 18.59
C ALA A 222 6.81 16.74 19.20
N ASP A 223 6.48 16.15 20.34
CA ASP A 223 5.18 16.36 21.00
C ASP A 223 5.10 17.63 21.85
N ARG A 224 6.26 18.14 22.31
CA ARG A 224 6.32 19.28 23.24
C ARG A 224 6.73 20.56 22.54
N ASP A 225 6.27 21.72 23.02
CA ASP A 225 6.60 23.03 22.45
C ASP A 225 8.09 23.25 22.19
N GLY A 226 8.95 22.86 23.14
CA GLY A 226 10.41 22.98 22.99
C GLY A 226 10.98 22.07 21.90
N GLU A 227 10.40 20.89 21.70
CA GLU A 227 10.78 19.94 20.66
C GLU A 227 10.27 20.39 19.29
N GLN A 228 9.05 20.92 19.23
CA GLN A 228 8.49 21.53 18.01
C GLN A 228 9.26 22.77 17.58
N ALA A 229 9.73 23.60 18.54
CA ALA A 229 10.60 24.73 18.25
C ALA A 229 11.97 24.28 17.74
N ALA A 230 12.54 23.23 18.32
CA ALA A 230 13.80 22.64 17.85
C ALA A 230 13.66 22.04 16.44
N TRP A 231 12.59 21.28 16.18
CA TRP A 231 12.27 20.77 14.86
C TRP A 231 12.04 21.90 13.84
N SER A 232 11.29 22.95 14.19
CA SER A 232 11.08 24.10 13.31
C SER A 232 12.38 24.80 12.93
N LYS A 233 13.33 24.88 13.86
CA LYS A 233 14.67 25.39 13.60
C LYS A 233 15.43 24.45 12.65
N GLN A 234 15.45 23.15 12.93
CA GLN A 234 16.09 22.14 12.08
C GLN A 234 15.52 22.13 10.66
N LYS A 235 14.20 22.20 10.50
CA LYS A 235 13.51 22.33 9.21
C LYS A 235 13.99 23.55 8.44
N ARG A 236 14.12 24.70 9.10
CA ARG A 236 14.61 25.94 8.48
C ARG A 236 16.07 25.83 8.05
N GLU A 237 16.93 25.31 8.92
CA GLU A 237 18.36 25.09 8.62
C GLU A 237 18.54 24.11 7.44
N ALA A 238 17.72 23.06 7.38
CA ALA A 238 17.69 22.14 6.25
C ALA A 238 17.25 22.83 4.95
N ALA A 239 16.17 23.62 4.99
CA ALA A 239 15.71 24.37 3.81
C ALA A 239 16.76 25.38 3.30
N GLU A 240 17.41 26.12 4.21
CA GLU A 240 18.51 27.03 3.90
C GLU A 240 19.70 26.30 3.27
N SER A 241 20.11 25.16 3.85
CA SER A 241 21.22 24.35 3.34
C SER A 241 20.92 23.72 1.97
N LEU A 242 19.67 23.35 1.72
CA LEU A 242 19.23 22.77 0.46
C LEU A 242 18.95 23.84 -0.61
N GLY A 243 18.86 25.12 -0.22
CA GLY A 243 18.52 26.22 -1.11
C GLY A 243 17.11 26.10 -1.69
N THR A 244 16.16 25.58 -0.90
CA THR A 244 14.77 25.37 -1.34
C THR A 244 13.79 26.22 -0.54
N GLU A 245 12.76 26.71 -1.22
CA GLU A 245 11.60 27.37 -0.59
C GLU A 245 10.47 26.37 -0.28
N GLU A 246 10.58 25.14 -0.79
CA GLU A 246 9.66 24.05 -0.50
C GLU A 246 9.93 23.45 0.89
N GLU A 247 9.01 22.61 1.37
CA GLU A 247 9.29 21.82 2.58
C GLU A 247 10.50 20.90 2.30
N PRO A 248 11.57 20.97 3.11
CA PRO A 248 12.84 20.31 2.80
C PRO A 248 12.68 18.79 2.68
N GLU A 249 11.81 18.20 3.50
CA GLU A 249 11.47 16.78 3.43
C GLU A 249 10.87 16.40 2.06
N TYR A 250 9.89 17.16 1.59
CA TYR A 250 9.27 16.96 0.28
C TYR A 250 10.28 17.14 -0.86
N PHE A 251 11.11 18.18 -0.78
CA PHE A 251 12.16 18.42 -1.77
C PHE A 251 13.14 17.23 -1.85
N LEU A 252 13.59 16.72 -0.70
CA LEU A 252 14.47 15.56 -0.60
C LEU A 252 13.80 14.29 -1.15
N LEU A 253 12.54 14.02 -0.80
CA LEU A 253 11.80 12.86 -1.32
C LEU A 253 11.67 12.92 -2.86
N ASN A 254 11.38 14.09 -3.45
CA ASN A 254 11.33 14.19 -4.91
C ASN A 254 12.69 13.99 -5.57
N ARG A 255 13.76 14.52 -4.97
CA ARG A 255 15.13 14.33 -5.48
C ARG A 255 15.53 12.85 -5.40
N ALA A 256 15.23 12.20 -4.28
CA ALA A 256 15.41 10.76 -4.12
C ALA A 256 14.61 9.97 -5.17
N LEU A 257 13.34 10.31 -5.41
CA LEU A 257 12.52 9.60 -6.39
C LEU A 257 13.06 9.74 -7.82
N ALA A 258 13.45 10.96 -8.21
CA ALA A 258 14.04 11.24 -9.51
C ALA A 258 15.38 10.50 -9.73
N GLN A 259 16.14 10.28 -8.66
CA GLN A 259 17.38 9.52 -8.67
C GLN A 259 17.13 8.00 -8.71
N LEU A 260 16.20 7.48 -7.90
CA LEU A 260 16.06 6.04 -7.68
C LEU A 260 15.23 5.33 -8.76
N VAL A 261 14.20 5.99 -9.32
CA VAL A 261 13.31 5.37 -10.32
C VAL A 261 14.07 4.91 -11.58
N PRO A 262 14.96 5.72 -12.21
CA PRO A 262 15.74 5.28 -13.37
C PRO A 262 16.63 4.05 -13.11
N HIS A 263 17.04 3.84 -11.85
CA HIS A 263 17.95 2.77 -11.44
C HIS A 263 17.23 1.60 -10.78
N SER A 264 15.90 1.54 -10.88
CA SER A 264 15.10 0.48 -10.27
C SER A 264 15.37 -0.93 -10.83
N SER A 265 16.24 -1.14 -11.83
CA SER A 265 16.77 -2.49 -12.12
C SER A 265 17.61 -3.08 -10.98
N ASN A 266 17.96 -2.29 -9.97
CA ASN A 266 18.53 -2.73 -8.71
C ASN A 266 17.44 -2.80 -7.62
N ASP A 267 17.38 -3.91 -6.86
CA ASP A 267 16.35 -4.11 -5.84
C ASP A 267 16.38 -3.07 -4.72
N THR A 268 17.56 -2.63 -4.27
CA THR A 268 17.67 -1.54 -3.30
C THR A 268 17.04 -0.26 -3.86
N ALA A 269 17.39 0.11 -5.09
CA ALA A 269 16.89 1.34 -5.70
C ALA A 269 15.37 1.28 -5.96
N ALA A 270 14.85 0.13 -6.42
CA ALA A 270 13.41 -0.07 -6.60
C ALA A 270 12.63 0.01 -5.28
N ALA A 271 13.12 -0.67 -4.25
CA ALA A 271 12.49 -0.65 -2.93
C ALA A 271 12.52 0.75 -2.31
N SER A 272 13.66 1.45 -2.41
CA SER A 272 13.79 2.84 -1.96
C SER A 272 12.90 3.80 -2.77
N ALA A 273 12.79 3.64 -4.09
CA ALA A 273 11.88 4.44 -4.91
C ALA A 273 10.42 4.23 -4.51
N LEU A 274 10.03 2.97 -4.26
CA LEU A 274 8.68 2.63 -3.84
C LEU A 274 8.37 3.20 -2.45
N LEU A 275 9.29 3.06 -1.48
CA LEU A 275 9.18 3.68 -0.16
C LEU A 275 9.03 5.20 -0.26
N THR A 276 9.88 5.86 -1.05
CA THR A 276 9.89 7.31 -1.27
C THR A 276 8.55 7.78 -1.83
N TYR A 277 8.02 7.06 -2.82
CA TYR A 277 6.73 7.35 -3.43
C TYR A 277 5.56 7.20 -2.44
N GLN A 278 5.57 6.17 -1.59
CA GLN A 278 4.53 6.01 -0.56
C GLN A 278 4.64 7.05 0.56
N ALA A 279 5.85 7.46 0.93
CA ALA A 279 6.08 8.57 1.87
C ALA A 279 5.49 9.89 1.35
N LEU A 280 5.74 10.22 0.07
CA LEU A 280 5.09 11.37 -0.58
C LEU A 280 3.56 11.26 -0.52
N ARG A 281 3.00 10.09 -0.86
CA ARG A 281 1.56 9.84 -0.79
C ARG A 281 0.99 9.97 0.62
N TRP A 282 1.74 9.54 1.64
CA TRP A 282 1.36 9.69 3.04
C TRP A 282 1.15 11.17 3.39
N HIS A 283 2.08 12.03 2.96
CA HIS A 283 1.98 13.49 3.11
C HIS A 283 1.05 14.17 2.09
N GLY A 284 0.20 13.42 1.38
CA GLY A 284 -0.78 13.96 0.45
C GLY A 284 -0.17 14.57 -0.82
N ARG A 285 1.05 14.16 -1.18
CA ARG A 285 1.74 14.58 -2.39
C ARG A 285 1.94 13.39 -3.31
N CYS A 286 1.37 13.41 -4.51
CA CYS A 286 1.56 12.32 -5.46
C CYS A 286 1.41 12.81 -6.89
N SER A 287 2.14 12.17 -7.80
CA SER A 287 2.07 12.44 -9.24
C SER A 287 0.77 11.93 -9.87
N ASP A 288 0.11 10.97 -9.23
CA ASP A 288 -1.07 10.25 -9.70
C ASP A 288 -2.12 10.18 -8.57
N SER A 289 -3.10 11.07 -8.64
CA SER A 289 -4.22 11.12 -7.69
C SER A 289 -5.12 9.87 -7.81
N PRO A 290 -5.71 9.40 -6.70
CA PRO A 290 -5.68 9.98 -5.35
C PRO A 290 -4.43 9.59 -4.56
N CYS A 291 -3.95 10.49 -3.67
CA CYS A 291 -2.83 10.15 -2.79
C CYS A 291 -3.29 9.27 -1.61
N VAL A 292 -4.50 9.52 -1.10
CA VAL A 292 -5.15 8.72 -0.04
C VAL A 292 -5.40 7.29 -0.51
N GLY A 293 -5.31 6.33 0.40
CA GLY A 293 -5.48 4.92 0.11
C GLY A 293 -5.33 4.04 1.34
N LEU A 294 -5.71 2.77 1.22
CA LEU A 294 -5.50 1.70 2.21
C LEU A 294 -4.37 0.74 1.80
N ASP A 295 -3.52 1.19 0.87
CA ASP A 295 -2.46 0.43 0.21
C ASP A 295 -1.06 0.97 0.52
N ARG A 296 -0.94 2.19 1.08
CA ARG A 296 0.36 2.87 1.19
C ARG A 296 1.28 2.12 2.14
N MET A 297 0.83 1.85 3.37
CA MET A 297 1.69 1.24 4.38
C MET A 297 1.86 -0.27 4.19
N ARG A 298 0.92 -0.94 3.50
CA ARG A 298 1.15 -2.30 2.99
C ARG A 298 2.27 -2.34 1.96
N THR A 299 2.28 -1.40 1.02
CA THR A 299 3.36 -1.29 0.03
C THR A 299 4.69 -0.96 0.71
N VAL A 300 4.71 -0.08 1.72
CA VAL A 300 5.90 0.17 2.54
C VAL A 300 6.37 -1.11 3.24
N ASN A 301 5.47 -1.89 3.83
CA ASN A 301 5.81 -3.15 4.49
C ASN A 301 6.48 -4.15 3.53
N ALA A 302 5.96 -4.28 2.31
CA ALA A 302 6.49 -5.15 1.28
C ALA A 302 7.97 -4.85 0.97
N THR A 303 8.36 -3.56 0.92
CA THR A 303 9.75 -3.15 0.65
C THR A 303 10.78 -3.65 1.66
N LYS A 304 10.36 -4.04 2.88
CA LYS A 304 11.27 -4.57 3.90
C LYS A 304 11.95 -5.88 3.48
N THR A 305 11.33 -6.63 2.58
CA THR A 305 11.85 -7.92 2.11
C THR A 305 12.93 -7.78 1.03
N TRP A 306 13.15 -6.57 0.51
CA TRP A 306 13.99 -6.34 -0.67
C TRP A 306 15.45 -6.08 -0.30
N ASP A 307 15.72 -5.30 0.74
CA ASP A 307 17.07 -4.90 1.17
C ASP A 307 17.06 -4.49 2.65
N GLY A 308 18.10 -4.88 3.40
CA GLY A 308 18.18 -4.62 4.84
C GLY A 308 18.26 -3.13 5.23
N ARG A 309 18.87 -2.27 4.40
CA ARG A 309 18.89 -0.81 4.63
C ARG A 309 17.52 -0.21 4.39
N VAL A 310 16.83 -0.67 3.36
CA VAL A 310 15.46 -0.24 3.07
C VAL A 310 14.49 -0.73 4.15
N ALA A 311 14.71 -1.92 4.70
CA ALA A 311 13.91 -2.45 5.80
C ALA A 311 13.93 -1.55 7.05
N ALA A 312 15.09 -0.98 7.40
CA ALA A 312 15.21 -0.02 8.49
C ALA A 312 14.41 1.27 8.22
N LEU A 313 14.55 1.85 7.02
CA LEU A 313 13.82 3.06 6.62
C LEU A 313 12.30 2.83 6.54
N ALA A 314 11.88 1.69 6.00
CA ALA A 314 10.47 1.30 5.91
C ALA A 314 9.85 1.10 7.30
N GLY A 315 10.59 0.49 8.25
CA GLY A 315 10.16 0.39 9.65
C GLY A 315 9.94 1.78 10.27
N VAL A 316 10.85 2.72 10.01
CA VAL A 316 10.71 4.11 10.50
C VAL A 316 9.48 4.80 9.91
N TRP A 317 9.22 4.65 8.62
CA TRP A 317 8.01 5.20 7.99
C TRP A 317 6.71 4.61 8.52
N GLN A 318 6.69 3.32 8.88
CA GLN A 318 5.53 2.72 9.54
C GLN A 318 5.30 3.32 10.94
N VAL A 319 6.36 3.55 11.70
CA VAL A 319 6.28 4.21 13.01
C VAL A 319 5.78 5.64 12.86
N ILE A 320 6.30 6.40 11.88
CA ILE A 320 5.83 7.76 11.56
C ILE A 320 4.34 7.74 11.23
N ALA A 321 3.93 6.90 10.26
CA ALA A 321 2.54 6.82 9.82
C ALA A 321 1.58 6.45 10.96
N LEU A 322 1.94 5.46 11.78
CA LEU A 322 1.12 5.06 12.92
C LEU A 322 1.05 6.15 13.99
N LYS A 323 2.16 6.83 14.30
CA LYS A 323 2.18 7.96 15.25
C LYS A 323 1.31 9.11 14.76
N GLU A 324 1.49 9.55 13.52
CA GLU A 324 0.73 10.66 12.95
C GLU A 324 -0.76 10.34 12.82
N ALA A 325 -1.11 9.10 12.47
CA ALA A 325 -2.50 8.66 12.44
C ALA A 325 -3.13 8.65 13.85
N LEU A 326 -2.38 8.24 14.87
CA LEU A 326 -2.84 8.29 16.26
C LEU A 326 -3.01 9.71 16.77
N ASP A 327 -2.06 10.61 16.50
CA ASP A 327 -2.17 12.03 16.86
C ASP A 327 -3.37 12.69 16.17
N THR A 328 -3.58 12.36 14.89
CA THR A 328 -4.73 12.82 14.13
C THR A 328 -6.03 12.28 14.71
N MET A 329 -6.04 11.04 15.22
CA MET A 329 -7.21 10.47 15.91
C MET A 329 -7.41 11.07 17.31
N ASP A 330 -6.36 11.38 18.07
CA ASP A 330 -6.44 12.05 19.38
C ASP A 330 -7.16 13.40 19.26
N VAL A 331 -6.94 14.14 18.16
CA VAL A 331 -7.67 15.38 17.85
C VAL A 331 -9.00 15.10 17.13
N GLY A 332 -9.02 14.07 16.29
CA GLY A 332 -10.09 13.79 15.33
C GLY A 332 -11.30 13.09 15.91
N HIS A 333 -11.14 12.26 16.95
CA HIS A 333 -12.18 11.33 17.39
C HIS A 333 -13.47 12.00 17.88
N GLU A 334 -13.40 13.22 18.41
CA GLU A 334 -14.56 14.01 18.84
C GLU A 334 -14.93 15.14 17.87
N SER A 335 -14.35 15.17 16.67
CA SER A 335 -14.56 16.24 15.70
C SER A 335 -15.03 15.74 14.34
N VAL A 336 -15.29 16.69 13.43
CA VAL A 336 -15.62 16.41 12.02
C VAL A 336 -14.48 15.72 11.25
N LEU A 337 -13.28 15.64 11.84
CA LEU A 337 -12.11 15.01 11.23
C LEU A 337 -12.07 13.49 11.43
N PHE A 338 -12.90 12.91 12.31
CA PHE A 338 -12.93 11.47 12.59
C PHE A 338 -12.94 10.60 11.32
N PRO A 339 -13.81 10.86 10.32
CA PRO A 339 -13.75 10.19 9.01
C PRO A 339 -12.38 10.10 8.36
N LYS A 340 -11.64 11.21 8.31
CA LYS A 340 -10.32 11.29 7.69
C LYS A 340 -9.29 10.57 8.55
N ALA A 341 -9.32 10.83 9.86
CA ALA A 341 -8.44 10.18 10.84
C ALA A 341 -8.56 8.66 10.79
N MET A 342 -9.76 8.13 10.59
CA MET A 342 -10.01 6.69 10.48
C MET A 342 -9.34 6.08 9.25
N VAL A 343 -9.35 6.77 8.10
CA VAL A 343 -8.70 6.28 6.87
C VAL A 343 -7.19 6.15 7.09
N ASP A 344 -6.56 7.20 7.63
CA ASP A 344 -5.12 7.18 7.88
C ASP A 344 -4.74 6.14 8.95
N LEU A 345 -5.55 5.99 10.01
CA LEU A 345 -5.33 4.96 11.02
C LEU A 345 -5.46 3.53 10.47
N LEU A 346 -6.48 3.26 9.64
CA LEU A 346 -6.62 1.93 9.04
C LEU A 346 -5.49 1.63 8.06
N ASP A 347 -5.07 2.57 7.23
CA ASP A 347 -3.92 2.39 6.34
C ASP A 347 -2.64 2.10 7.14
N ALA A 348 -2.36 2.87 8.20
CA ALA A 348 -1.21 2.63 9.07
C ALA A 348 -1.25 1.25 9.75
N LEU A 349 -2.42 0.83 10.24
CA LEU A 349 -2.59 -0.48 10.87
C LEU A 349 -2.48 -1.63 9.86
N LEU A 350 -2.99 -1.47 8.63
CA LEU A 350 -2.85 -2.45 7.56
C LEU A 350 -1.40 -2.72 7.17
N GLY A 351 -0.48 -1.77 7.43
CA GLY A 351 0.95 -1.94 7.23
C GLY A 351 1.69 -2.62 8.38
N THR A 352 1.07 -2.75 9.56
CA THR A 352 1.73 -3.21 10.80
C THR A 352 1.01 -4.36 11.50
N THR A 353 -0.15 -4.79 10.99
CA THR A 353 -0.97 -5.87 11.56
C THR A 353 -1.49 -6.79 10.46
N ASP A 354 -1.68 -8.07 10.80
CA ASP A 354 -2.28 -9.08 9.92
C ASP A 354 -3.82 -9.13 10.05
N GLY A 355 -4.39 -8.27 10.91
CA GLY A 355 -5.79 -8.35 11.32
C GLY A 355 -6.74 -7.95 10.19
N PRO A 356 -7.87 -8.66 10.03
CA PRO A 356 -8.91 -8.20 9.12
C PRO A 356 -9.59 -6.96 9.68
N PHE A 357 -9.68 -5.92 8.87
CA PHE A 357 -10.46 -4.72 9.17
C PHE A 357 -11.79 -4.79 8.43
N ASP A 358 -12.84 -4.29 9.05
CA ASP A 358 -14.17 -4.29 8.44
C ASP A 358 -14.45 -2.95 7.74
N LEU A 359 -15.13 -3.01 6.61
CA LEU A 359 -15.50 -1.82 5.82
C LEU A 359 -16.36 -0.84 6.62
N HIS A 360 -17.18 -1.32 7.56
CA HIS A 360 -18.05 -0.47 8.37
C HIS A 360 -17.25 0.63 9.11
N LEU A 361 -15.99 0.39 9.48
CA LEU A 361 -15.13 1.36 10.17
C LEU A 361 -14.99 2.67 9.40
N LEU A 362 -14.90 2.62 8.08
CA LEU A 362 -14.80 3.81 7.21
C LEU A 362 -16.14 4.54 7.02
N ARG A 363 -17.23 3.87 7.34
CA ARG A 363 -18.60 4.35 7.11
C ARG A 363 -19.18 5.10 8.32
N HIS A 364 -18.51 5.02 9.47
CA HIS A 364 -18.89 5.80 10.64
C HIS A 364 -18.51 7.27 10.49
N GLY A 365 -19.48 8.17 10.71
CA GLY A 365 -19.24 9.62 10.77
C GLY A 365 -18.80 10.11 12.15
N ARG A 366 -18.90 9.25 13.16
CA ARG A 366 -18.55 9.53 14.56
C ARG A 366 -18.15 8.23 15.25
N PRO A 367 -17.37 8.27 16.34
CA PRO A 367 -17.00 7.08 17.07
C PRO A 367 -18.19 6.36 17.70
N SER A 368 -18.04 5.05 17.89
CA SER A 368 -18.99 4.18 18.59
C SER A 368 -18.22 3.09 19.35
N SER A 369 -18.86 2.45 20.33
CA SER A 369 -18.26 1.34 21.07
C SER A 369 -17.88 0.15 20.17
N GLU A 370 -18.62 -0.09 19.09
CA GLU A 370 -18.32 -1.12 18.10
C GLU A 370 -17.04 -0.80 17.33
N VAL A 371 -16.88 0.45 16.87
CA VAL A 371 -15.66 0.92 16.21
C VAL A 371 -14.45 0.74 17.12
N TRP A 372 -14.59 1.13 18.39
CA TRP A 372 -13.54 0.97 19.39
C TRP A 372 -13.18 -0.48 19.63
N GLN A 373 -14.18 -1.37 19.72
CA GLN A 373 -13.93 -2.79 19.87
C GLN A 373 -13.24 -3.41 18.65
N ALA A 374 -13.62 -3.01 17.44
CA ALA A 374 -12.96 -3.48 16.23
C ALA A 374 -11.49 -3.02 16.15
N LEU A 375 -11.22 -1.74 16.45
CA LEU A 375 -9.85 -1.22 16.49
C LEU A 375 -9.01 -1.87 17.59
N GLY A 376 -9.55 -2.06 18.80
CA GLY A 376 -8.87 -2.77 19.87
C GLY A 376 -8.48 -4.20 19.47
N ARG A 377 -9.41 -4.95 18.86
CA ARG A 377 -9.16 -6.31 18.36
C ARG A 377 -8.06 -6.39 17.32
N SER A 378 -7.93 -5.38 16.46
CA SER A 378 -6.89 -5.35 15.42
C SER A 378 -5.46 -5.37 15.98
N VAL A 379 -5.28 -4.93 17.23
CA VAL A 379 -4.02 -4.96 17.97
C VAL A 379 -4.06 -5.90 19.18
N GLY A 380 -4.94 -6.91 19.14
CA GLY A 380 -5.00 -7.98 20.14
C GLY A 380 -5.67 -7.61 21.48
N LYS A 381 -6.53 -6.58 21.50
CA LYS A 381 -7.23 -6.13 22.71
C LYS A 381 -8.76 -6.18 22.57
N ASP A 382 -9.34 -7.32 22.98
CA ASP A 382 -10.75 -7.66 22.72
C ASP A 382 -11.79 -6.90 23.57
N ASP A 383 -11.42 -6.46 24.78
CA ASP A 383 -12.38 -6.00 25.80
C ASP A 383 -12.60 -4.48 25.82
N THR A 384 -12.22 -3.78 24.75
CA THR A 384 -12.19 -2.31 24.79
C THR A 384 -13.29 -1.69 23.96
N THR A 385 -14.08 -0.81 24.56
CA THR A 385 -15.28 -0.21 23.92
C THR A 385 -15.31 1.31 24.00
N ASP A 386 -14.20 1.93 24.40
CA ASP A 386 -14.03 3.38 24.53
C ASP A 386 -12.68 3.84 23.95
N TRP A 387 -12.57 5.15 23.72
CA TRP A 387 -11.35 5.72 23.16
C TRP A 387 -10.14 5.57 24.08
N PRO A 388 -10.19 5.89 25.40
CA PRO A 388 -9.00 5.79 26.26
C PRO A 388 -8.38 4.40 26.27
N GLY A 389 -9.19 3.34 26.35
CA GLY A 389 -8.67 1.98 26.30
C GLY A 389 -8.08 1.64 24.93
N VAL A 390 -8.74 2.03 23.83
CA VAL A 390 -8.28 1.72 22.47
C VAL A 390 -7.00 2.48 22.18
N ARG A 391 -6.93 3.74 22.58
CA ARG A 391 -5.75 4.59 22.45
C ARG A 391 -4.57 4.03 23.22
N ALA A 392 -4.79 3.46 24.40
CA ALA A 392 -3.74 2.76 25.16
C ALA A 392 -3.27 1.47 24.45
N ALA A 393 -4.19 0.70 23.87
CA ALA A 393 -3.86 -0.52 23.11
C ALA A 393 -3.08 -0.20 21.83
N LEU A 394 -3.54 0.77 21.04
CA LEU A 394 -2.85 1.26 19.86
C LEU A 394 -1.51 1.91 20.21
N GLY A 395 -1.44 2.59 21.35
CA GLY A 395 -0.19 3.13 21.91
C GLY A 395 0.82 2.05 22.26
N ALA A 396 0.38 0.94 22.85
CA ALA A 396 1.24 -0.22 23.11
C ALA A 396 1.75 -0.87 21.81
N HIS A 397 0.88 -0.95 20.78
CA HIS A 397 1.28 -1.41 19.45
C HIS A 397 2.33 -0.47 18.81
N LEU A 398 2.12 0.84 18.88
CA LEU A 398 3.12 1.82 18.41
C LEU A 398 4.46 1.68 19.16
N ALA A 399 4.43 1.50 20.48
CA ALA A 399 5.64 1.26 21.26
C ALA A 399 6.37 -0.01 20.80
N GLN A 400 5.63 -1.10 20.54
CA GLN A 400 6.20 -2.33 20.00
C GLN A 400 6.85 -2.08 18.63
N GLN A 401 6.17 -1.41 17.70
CA GLN A 401 6.70 -1.11 16.37
C GLN A 401 7.94 -0.20 16.43
N ALA A 402 7.95 0.78 17.33
CA ALA A 402 9.11 1.65 17.55
C ALA A 402 10.32 0.87 18.12
N ASN A 403 10.09 -0.04 19.05
CA ASN A 403 11.15 -0.89 19.63
C ASN A 403 11.68 -1.93 18.62
N GLU A 404 10.82 -2.54 17.82
CA GLU A 404 11.23 -3.43 16.72
C GLU A 404 12.08 -2.68 15.69
N THR A 405 11.65 -1.48 15.30
CA THR A 405 12.40 -0.61 14.37
C THR A 405 13.71 -0.12 14.97
N HIS A 406 13.74 0.17 16.28
CA HIS A 406 14.96 0.56 17.00
C HIS A 406 16.07 -0.49 16.86
N ALA A 407 15.73 -1.78 16.77
CA ALA A 407 16.70 -2.86 16.55
C ALA A 407 17.28 -2.90 15.13
N LEU A 408 16.62 -2.27 14.15
CA LEU A 408 17.03 -2.25 12.73
C LEU A 408 17.93 -1.06 12.38
N VAL A 409 17.81 0.05 13.10
CA VAL A 409 18.60 1.26 12.85
C VAL A 409 19.95 1.20 13.58
N SER A 410 21.01 1.69 12.93
CA SER A 410 22.35 1.76 13.54
C SER A 410 22.61 3.08 14.25
N ASP A 411 22.11 4.19 13.70
CA ASP A 411 22.34 5.57 14.15
C ASP A 411 21.71 5.88 15.52
N ASP A 412 22.49 6.49 16.42
CA ASP A 412 22.06 6.76 17.80
C ASP A 412 21.01 7.88 17.90
N GLU A 413 21.01 8.86 16.99
CA GLU A 413 19.99 9.92 16.98
C GLU A 413 18.63 9.34 16.59
N TRP A 414 18.60 8.46 15.58
CA TRP A 414 17.38 7.75 15.17
C TRP A 414 16.82 6.90 16.31
N LYS A 415 17.70 6.16 17.02
CA LYS A 415 17.32 5.39 18.20
C LYS A 415 16.71 6.25 19.29
N GLN A 416 17.26 7.44 19.55
CA GLN A 416 16.73 8.35 20.55
C GLN A 416 15.33 8.88 20.18
N LEU A 417 15.08 9.16 18.89
CA LEU A 417 13.77 9.58 18.43
C LEU A 417 12.73 8.44 18.54
N LEU A 418 13.10 7.22 18.14
CA LEU A 418 12.24 6.05 18.27
C LEU A 418 11.92 5.73 19.74
N GLN A 419 12.93 5.74 20.63
CA GLN A 419 12.72 5.57 22.07
C GLN A 419 11.83 6.66 22.68
N ARG A 420 11.89 7.88 22.13
CA ARG A 420 11.03 8.97 22.59
C ARG A 420 9.58 8.69 22.22
N ILE A 421 9.30 8.26 20.99
CA ILE A 421 7.97 7.83 20.54
C ILE A 421 7.49 6.66 21.39
N GLU A 422 8.31 5.61 21.55
CA GLU A 422 8.01 4.42 22.35
C GLU A 422 7.56 4.78 23.77
N ARG A 423 8.35 5.57 24.50
CA ARG A 423 8.07 5.94 25.90
C ARG A 423 6.80 6.76 26.09
N ARG A 424 6.31 7.40 25.03
CA ARG A 424 5.15 8.31 25.05
C ARG A 424 3.94 7.74 24.34
N ALA A 425 4.08 6.59 23.69
CA ALA A 425 3.02 6.02 22.89
C ALA A 425 1.82 5.60 23.76
N VAL A 426 2.04 5.18 25.00
CA VAL A 426 0.97 4.88 25.97
C VAL A 426 0.70 6.13 26.82
N PRO A 427 -0.52 6.71 26.78
CA PRO A 427 -0.88 7.93 27.49
C PRO A 427 -1.00 7.78 29.02
#